data_AF-A0A2D7CJI4-F1
#
_entry.id   AF-A0A2D7CJI4-F1
#
_cell.length_a   1.000
_cell.length_b   1.000
_cell.length_c   1.000
_cell.angle_alpha   90.00
_cell.angle_beta   90.00
_cell.angle_gamma   90.00
#
_symmetry.space_group_name_H-M   'P 1'
#
loop_
_entity.id
_entity.type
_entity.pdbx_description
1 polymer ?
#
loop_
_entity_poly.entity_id
_entity_poly.type
_entity_poly.pdbx_seq_one_letter_code
_entity_poly.pdbx_strand_id
1 'polypeptide(L)'
;MSNRKLKTYLRQSLGINDMEKRTFGRTGLKISLLTFGCGAVGGLMTKGTSHDQDRAVDWARDNGINHFDTAPSYGDTVSEANLGRALGRDRSDIIVST
;
A
#
# COMPACT_ATOMS: atom_id res chain seq x y z
N MET A 1 8.84 -21.71 -8.19
CA MET A 1 7.82 -20.63 -8.25
C MET A 1 8.23 -19.53 -7.29
N SER A 2 8.01 -18.23 -7.58
CA SER A 2 8.29 -17.19 -6.59
C SER A 2 7.29 -17.25 -5.43
N ASN A 3 7.71 -16.78 -4.25
CA ASN A 3 6.90 -16.81 -3.03
C ASN A 3 5.52 -16.15 -3.21
N ARG A 4 5.45 -15.11 -4.06
CA ARG A 4 4.23 -14.38 -4.40
C ARG A 4 3.24 -15.21 -5.24
N LYS A 5 3.74 -15.98 -6.24
CA LYS A 5 2.89 -16.87 -7.06
C LYS A 5 2.25 -18.00 -6.24
N LEU A 6 3.00 -18.56 -5.28
CA LEU A 6 2.48 -19.61 -4.39
C LEU A 6 1.36 -19.07 -3.48
N LYS A 7 1.54 -17.85 -2.93
CA LYS A 7 0.56 -17.17 -2.09
C LYS A 7 -0.75 -16.90 -2.84
N THR A 8 -0.67 -16.41 -4.08
CA THR A 8 -1.86 -16.18 -4.94
C THR A 8 -2.61 -17.48 -5.23
N TYR A 9 -1.90 -18.56 -5.58
CA TYR A 9 -2.51 -19.87 -5.83
C TYR A 9 -3.25 -20.40 -4.59
N LEU A 10 -2.63 -20.32 -3.41
CA LEU A 10 -3.25 -20.74 -2.16
C LEU A 10 -4.51 -19.91 -1.85
N ARG A 11 -4.47 -18.58 -2.03
CA ARG A 11 -5.64 -17.72 -1.83
C ARG A 11 -6.81 -18.10 -2.72
N GLN A 12 -6.56 -18.33 -4.01
CA GLN A 12 -7.60 -18.79 -4.94
C GLN A 12 -8.15 -20.16 -4.56
N SER A 13 -7.28 -21.11 -4.18
CA SER A 13 -7.73 -22.45 -3.73
C SER A 13 -8.59 -22.43 -2.46
N LEU A 14 -8.41 -21.41 -1.62
CA LEU A 14 -9.19 -21.18 -0.39
C LEU A 14 -10.43 -20.32 -0.61
N GLY A 15 -10.75 -19.95 -1.86
CA GLY A 15 -11.88 -19.07 -2.17
C GLY A 15 -11.70 -17.63 -1.68
N ILE A 16 -10.48 -17.23 -1.34
CA ILE A 16 -10.16 -15.85 -0.97
C ILE A 16 -10.03 -15.05 -2.26
N ASN A 17 -10.97 -14.14 -2.50
CA ASN A 17 -10.93 -13.24 -3.64
C ASN A 17 -9.69 -12.33 -3.55
N ASP A 18 -9.06 -12.10 -4.70
CA ASP A 18 -8.01 -11.10 -4.84
C ASP A 18 -8.58 -9.69 -4.60
N MET A 19 -7.72 -8.73 -4.22
CA MET A 19 -8.13 -7.33 -4.02
C MET A 19 -8.81 -6.78 -5.28
N GLU A 20 -10.07 -6.36 -5.16
CA GLU A 20 -10.78 -5.70 -6.24
C GLU A 20 -10.07 -4.39 -6.60
N LYS A 21 -9.88 -4.15 -7.90
CA LYS A 21 -9.38 -2.86 -8.41
C LYS A 21 -10.44 -2.18 -9.28
N ARG A 22 -10.64 -0.87 -9.07
CA ARG A 22 -11.59 -0.04 -9.84
C ARG A 22 -10.87 1.04 -10.63
N THR A 23 -11.46 1.48 -11.73
CA THR A 23 -10.93 2.61 -12.48
C THR A 23 -11.11 3.89 -11.67
N PHE A 24 -10.06 4.67 -11.48
CA PHE A 24 -10.14 5.96 -10.80
C PHE A 24 -10.69 7.03 -11.74
N GLY A 25 -11.99 7.31 -11.61
CA GLY A 25 -12.68 8.29 -12.46
C GLY A 25 -12.48 8.02 -13.95
N ARG A 26 -11.99 9.03 -14.68
CA ARG A 26 -11.72 8.96 -16.13
C ARG A 26 -10.24 8.77 -16.46
N THR A 27 -9.40 8.48 -15.47
CA THR A 27 -7.93 8.48 -15.62
C THR A 27 -7.37 7.22 -16.29
N GLY A 28 -8.16 6.14 -16.32
CA GLY A 28 -7.69 4.81 -16.73
C GLY A 28 -6.84 4.08 -15.67
N LEU A 29 -6.45 4.74 -14.58
CA LEU A 29 -5.73 4.11 -13.47
C LEU A 29 -6.62 3.08 -12.76
N LYS A 30 -6.05 1.91 -12.43
CA LYS A 30 -6.72 0.87 -11.65
C LYS A 30 -6.22 0.92 -10.20
N ILE A 31 -7.05 1.43 -9.30
CA ILE A 31 -6.75 1.52 -7.86
C ILE A 31 -7.43 0.39 -7.10
N SER A 32 -6.77 -0.15 -6.07
CA SER A 32 -7.37 -1.08 -5.13
C SER A 32 -8.59 -0.46 -4.45
N LEU A 33 -9.62 -1.27 -4.20
CA LEU A 33 -10.85 -0.84 -3.55
C LEU A 33 -10.58 -0.22 -2.18
N LEU A 34 -9.57 -0.75 -1.48
CA LEU A 34 -9.03 -0.17 -0.25
C LEU A 34 -7.77 0.64 -0.55
N THR A 35 -7.65 1.79 0.10
CA THR A 35 -6.46 2.65 0.08
C THR A 35 -5.76 2.57 1.43
N PHE A 36 -4.42 2.49 1.41
CA PHE A 36 -3.64 2.56 2.64
C PHE A 36 -3.42 4.02 3.03
N GLY A 37 -4.06 4.46 4.11
CA GLY A 37 -3.92 5.82 4.62
C GLY A 37 -2.67 5.99 5.50
N CYS A 38 -1.84 6.97 5.19
CA CYS A 38 -0.61 7.31 5.90
C CYS A 38 -0.82 8.48 6.88
N GLY A 39 -2.07 8.74 7.27
CA GLY A 39 -2.48 9.87 8.09
C GLY A 39 -1.99 9.86 9.54
N ALA A 40 -1.97 11.04 10.15
CA ALA A 40 -1.50 11.23 11.53
C ALA A 40 -2.40 10.63 12.61
N VAL A 41 -3.71 10.41 12.33
CA VAL A 41 -4.67 9.83 13.29
C VAL A 41 -4.30 8.39 13.64
N GLY A 42 -4.07 7.56 12.63
CA GLY A 42 -3.56 6.20 12.84
C GLY A 42 -2.09 6.21 13.30
N GLY A 43 -1.34 7.26 12.95
CA GLY A 43 -0.03 7.57 13.51
C GLY A 43 1.10 6.62 13.11
N LEU A 44 0.81 5.48 12.47
CA LEU A 44 1.81 4.49 12.12
C LEU A 44 2.92 5.06 11.23
N MET A 45 2.55 5.78 10.18
CA MET A 45 3.50 6.36 9.23
C MET A 45 4.18 7.64 9.75
N THR A 46 3.70 8.22 10.84
CA THR A 46 4.27 9.46 11.43
C THR A 46 5.02 9.24 12.74
N LYS A 47 4.66 8.22 13.52
CA LYS A 47 5.17 7.95 14.88
C LYS A 47 5.60 6.50 15.09
N GLY A 48 5.23 5.57 14.21
CA GLY A 48 5.61 4.17 14.30
C GLY A 48 7.10 3.94 14.07
N THR A 49 7.59 2.77 14.47
CA THR A 49 8.96 2.35 14.15
C THR A 49 9.11 2.10 12.65
N SER A 50 10.32 2.26 12.10
CA SER A 50 10.58 1.95 10.69
C SER A 50 10.22 0.50 10.34
N HIS A 51 10.47 -0.43 11.26
CA HIS A 51 10.14 -1.84 11.11
C HIS A 51 8.63 -2.08 10.94
N ASP A 52 7.79 -1.43 11.77
CA ASP A 52 6.34 -1.60 11.68
C ASP A 52 5.76 -0.93 10.43
N GLN A 53 6.32 0.20 10.02
CA GLN A 53 5.95 0.88 8.77
C GLN A 53 6.24 -0.02 7.56
N ASP A 54 7.43 -0.60 7.50
CA ASP A 54 7.84 -1.49 6.40
C ASP A 54 6.95 -2.72 6.35
N ARG A 55 6.72 -3.34 7.52
CA ARG A 55 5.84 -4.50 7.64
C ARG A 55 4.41 -4.19 7.19
N ALA A 56 3.89 -3.01 7.52
CA ALA A 56 2.53 -2.62 7.14
C ALA A 56 2.42 -2.33 5.63
N VAL A 57 3.40 -1.65 5.05
CA VAL A 57 3.45 -1.39 3.59
C VAL A 57 3.62 -2.69 2.82
N ASP A 58 4.51 -3.59 3.25
CA ASP A 58 4.69 -4.90 2.64
C ASP A 58 3.42 -5.74 2.75
N TRP A 59 2.76 -5.74 3.90
CA TRP A 59 1.49 -6.44 4.08
C TRP A 59 0.41 -5.90 3.14
N ALA A 60 0.31 -4.57 2.99
CA ALA A 60 -0.64 -3.94 2.08
C ALA A 60 -0.39 -4.39 0.63
N ARG A 61 0.87 -4.35 0.17
CA ARG A 61 1.28 -4.81 -1.16
C ARG A 61 1.00 -6.30 -1.37
N ASP A 62 1.32 -7.13 -0.39
CA ASP A 62 1.10 -8.58 -0.44
C ASP A 62 -0.38 -8.97 -0.50
N ASN A 63 -1.28 -8.07 -0.09
CA ASN A 63 -2.72 -8.23 -0.17
C ASN A 63 -3.34 -7.43 -1.32
N GLY A 64 -2.53 -6.94 -2.27
CA GLY A 64 -3.00 -6.33 -3.51
C GLY A 64 -3.43 -4.87 -3.39
N ILE A 65 -3.17 -4.21 -2.25
CA ILE A 65 -3.33 -2.76 -2.14
C ILE A 65 -2.24 -2.10 -2.96
N ASN A 66 -2.66 -1.21 -3.86
CA ASN A 66 -1.75 -0.51 -4.76
C ASN A 66 -1.89 1.03 -4.68
N HIS A 67 -2.84 1.53 -3.89
CA HIS A 67 -3.03 2.95 -3.64
C HIS A 67 -2.66 3.32 -2.20
N PHE A 68 -1.78 4.31 -2.05
CA PHE A 68 -1.28 4.82 -0.77
C PHE A 68 -1.51 6.32 -0.71
N ASP A 69 -2.19 6.78 0.33
CA ASP A 69 -2.53 8.19 0.52
C ASP A 69 -1.67 8.78 1.63
N THR A 70 -1.00 9.89 1.34
CA THR A 70 -0.20 10.68 2.29
C THR A 70 -0.49 12.17 2.08
N ALA A 71 0.17 13.05 2.83
CA ALA A 71 0.11 14.50 2.63
C ALA A 71 1.27 15.18 3.39
N PRO A 72 1.69 16.40 2.99
CA PRO A 72 2.68 17.19 3.75
C PRO A 72 2.26 17.47 5.20
N SER A 73 0.95 17.62 5.44
CA SER A 73 0.41 17.87 6.79
C SER A 73 0.48 16.64 7.71
N TYR A 74 0.77 15.45 7.18
CA TYR A 74 0.82 14.22 7.97
C TYR A 74 2.16 14.10 8.69
N GLY A 75 2.19 14.67 9.90
CA GLY A 75 3.37 14.66 10.75
C GLY A 75 4.48 15.55 10.21
N ASP A 76 4.14 16.69 9.61
CA ASP A 76 5.11 17.66 9.07
C ASP A 76 6.11 17.01 8.09
N THR A 77 5.58 16.48 6.98
CA THR A 77 6.28 15.74 5.90
C THR A 77 6.85 14.37 6.27
N VAL A 78 6.88 13.99 7.57
CA VAL A 78 7.45 12.71 8.02
C VAL A 78 6.77 11.50 7.38
N SER A 79 5.45 11.57 7.13
CA SER A 79 4.72 10.47 6.49
C SER A 79 5.21 10.19 5.06
N GLU A 80 5.43 11.24 4.26
CA GLU A 80 5.93 11.11 2.89
C GLU A 80 7.33 10.48 2.86
N ALA A 81 8.21 10.93 3.76
CA ALA A 81 9.56 10.39 3.88
C ALA A 81 9.54 8.90 4.26
N ASN A 82 8.71 8.52 5.24
CA ASN A 82 8.58 7.14 5.69
C ASN A 82 7.94 6.23 4.64
N LEU A 83 6.88 6.69 3.96
CA LEU A 83 6.27 5.94 2.86
C LEU A 83 7.26 5.74 1.71
N GLY A 84 8.00 6.78 1.33
CA GLY A 84 9.03 6.69 0.29
C GLY A 84 10.12 5.66 0.61
N ARG A 85 10.56 5.62 1.87
CA ARG A 85 11.50 4.62 2.40
C ARG A 85 10.91 3.21 2.33
N ALA A 86 9.71 3.01 2.87
CA ALA A 86 9.05 1.71 2.96
C ALA A 86 8.69 1.11 1.58
N LEU A 87 8.29 1.94 0.60
CA LEU A 87 7.98 1.48 -0.75
C LEU A 87 9.22 0.99 -1.53
N GLY A 88 10.42 1.43 -1.14
CA GLY A 88 11.67 1.06 -1.82
C GLY A 88 11.69 1.50 -3.29
N ARG A 89 12.41 0.74 -4.14
CA ARG A 89 12.62 1.09 -5.56
C ARG A 89 11.59 0.50 -6.52
N ASP A 90 10.97 -0.62 -6.18
CA ASP A 90 9.97 -1.27 -7.03
C ASP A 90 8.58 -0.67 -6.78
N ARG A 91 8.16 0.22 -7.69
CA ARG A 91 6.91 1.00 -7.60
C ARG A 91 6.04 0.89 -8.85
N SER A 92 6.22 -0.14 -9.68
CA SER A 92 5.62 -0.21 -11.03
C SER A 92 4.09 -0.25 -11.07
N ASP A 93 3.43 -0.65 -9.97
CA ASP A 93 1.96 -0.70 -9.82
C ASP A 93 1.49 0.18 -8.66
N ILE A 94 2.35 1.02 -8.09
CA ILE A 94 2.02 1.84 -6.92
C ILE A 94 1.50 3.20 -7.38
N ILE A 95 0.37 3.60 -6.81
CA ILE A 95 -0.26 4.91 -7.00
C ILE A 95 -0.19 5.64 -5.65
N VAL A 96 0.28 6.88 -5.66
CA VAL A 96 0.38 7.72 -4.47
C VAL A 96 -0.41 9.00 -4.67
N SER A 97 -1.24 9.36 -3.69
CA SER A 97 -1.79 10.70 -3.50
C SER A 97 -1.03 11.43 -2.39
N THR A 98 -0.75 12.71 -2.59
CA THR A 98 -0.14 13.63 -1.62
C THR A 98 -0.68 15.04 -1.81
#